data_AF-A0A663A2N7-F1
#
_entry.id   AF-A0A663A2N7-F1
#
_cell.length_a   1.000
_cell.length_b   1.000
_cell.length_c   1.000
_cell.angle_alpha   90.00
_cell.angle_beta   90.00
_cell.angle_gamma   90.00
#
_symmetry.space_group_name_H-M   'P 1'
#
loop_
_entity.id
_entity.type
_entity.pdbx_description
1 polymer ?
#
loop_
_entity_poly.entity_id
_entity_poly.type
_entity_poly.pdbx_seq_one_letter_code
_entity_poly.pdbx_strand_id
1 'polypeptide(L)'
;MITPRKTRIPYLDFLKFFAIASVLLGHSVEQTTGNDFWDNPIWSFIYTYHMPLFMLLCGYFFGSSLNLSFGELVKKKFVQLVIPSLSAFAIMYAFVMLTGYNPCPELMDFSWFGFFNAVWFLKCVFFCYLIGYIALKSLRSFWAAALVSIVLFTILPIGNVDNINFMLPMFWLGYFCQKEQEVIDRYRRRLLIASLVAFAALLPFWSGRLTVYMVPIQVVDWTNGTVDWTNLNITVYRMRLSA
;
A
#
# COMPACT_ATOMS: atom_id res chain seq x y z
N MET A 1 -0.38 -37.96 11.23
CA MET A 1 -0.80 -36.71 11.91
C MET A 1 -1.37 -35.78 10.86
N ILE A 2 -2.69 -35.56 10.86
CA ILE A 2 -3.31 -34.53 10.02
C ILE A 2 -3.07 -33.22 10.75
N THR A 3 -2.17 -32.38 10.23
CA THR A 3 -2.04 -31.00 10.72
C THR A 3 -3.42 -30.34 10.61
N PRO A 4 -3.91 -29.65 11.66
CA PRO A 4 -5.20 -28.99 11.59
C PRO A 4 -5.20 -28.06 10.38
N ARG A 5 -6.14 -28.27 9.45
CA ARG A 5 -6.29 -27.44 8.26
C ARG A 5 -6.50 -26.02 8.77
N LYS A 6 -5.54 -25.13 8.48
CA LYS A 6 -5.63 -23.70 8.80
C LYS A 6 -7.00 -23.21 8.33
N THR A 7 -7.88 -22.91 9.28
CA THR A 7 -9.27 -22.53 8.99
C THR A 7 -9.23 -21.29 8.12
N ARG A 8 -9.71 -21.44 6.88
CA ARG A 8 -9.86 -20.30 5.96
C ARG A 8 -10.83 -19.32 6.58
N ILE A 9 -10.49 -18.04 6.51
CA ILE A 9 -11.27 -16.96 7.08
C ILE A 9 -12.07 -16.32 5.92
N PRO A 10 -13.39 -16.58 5.80
CA PRO A 10 -14.15 -16.21 4.60
C PRO A 10 -14.22 -14.69 4.36
N TYR A 11 -14.26 -13.89 5.43
CA TYR A 11 -14.33 -12.44 5.30
C TYR A 11 -13.06 -11.83 4.69
N LEU A 12 -11.88 -12.43 4.92
CA LEU A 12 -10.62 -11.97 4.31
C LEU A 12 -10.59 -12.25 2.82
N ASP A 13 -11.21 -13.34 2.37
CA ASP A 13 -11.30 -13.67 0.95
C ASP A 13 -12.29 -12.75 0.23
N PHE A 14 -13.42 -12.41 0.88
CA PHE A 14 -14.32 -11.35 0.39
C PHE A 14 -13.62 -9.98 0.30
N LEU A 15 -12.83 -9.62 1.32
CA LEU A 15 -12.12 -8.34 1.33
C LEU A 15 -11.07 -8.24 0.22
N LYS A 16 -10.36 -9.33 -0.08
CA LYS A 16 -9.46 -9.41 -1.24
C LYS A 16 -10.22 -9.24 -2.55
N PHE A 17 -11.35 -9.92 -2.70
CA PHE A 17 -12.19 -9.78 -3.89
C PHE A 17 -12.65 -8.33 -4.07
N PHE A 18 -13.16 -7.71 -3.00
CA PHE A 18 -13.60 -6.32 -3.01
C PHE A 18 -12.45 -5.35 -3.36
N ALA A 19 -11.26 -5.57 -2.80
CA ALA A 19 -10.09 -4.75 -3.09
C ALA A 19 -9.66 -4.89 -4.56
N ILE A 20 -9.64 -6.10 -5.11
CA ILE A 20 -9.30 -6.36 -6.53
C ILE A 20 -10.34 -5.73 -7.45
N ALA A 21 -11.63 -5.90 -7.15
CA ALA A 21 -12.71 -5.29 -7.92
C ALA A 21 -12.62 -3.76 -7.91
N SER A 22 -12.26 -3.16 -6.77
CA SER A 22 -12.07 -1.72 -6.64
C SER A 22 -10.93 -1.21 -7.54
N VAL A 23 -9.81 -1.93 -7.63
CA VAL A 23 -8.69 -1.58 -8.53
C VAL A 23 -9.10 -1.65 -10.00
N LEU A 24 -9.80 -2.72 -10.39
CA LEU A 24 -10.28 -2.87 -11.76
C LEU A 24 -11.25 -1.76 -12.14
N LEU A 25 -12.16 -1.40 -11.24
CA LEU A 25 -13.10 -0.29 -11.44
C LEU A 25 -12.38 1.06 -11.51
N GLY A 26 -11.43 1.31 -10.61
CA GLY A 26 -10.63 2.54 -10.59
C GLY A 26 -9.88 2.78 -11.91
N HIS A 27 -9.16 1.77 -12.40
CA HIS A 27 -8.47 1.86 -13.68
C HIS A 27 -9.43 1.91 -14.87
N SER A 28 -10.59 1.26 -14.79
CA SER A 28 -11.59 1.35 -15.86
C SER A 28 -12.15 2.77 -15.98
N VAL A 29 -12.39 3.45 -14.85
CA VAL A 29 -12.81 4.87 -14.82
C VAL A 29 -11.70 5.78 -15.34
N GLU A 30 -10.44 5.53 -14.97
CA GLU A 30 -9.27 6.26 -15.47
C GLU A 30 -9.19 6.20 -17.01
N GLN A 31 -9.29 4.99 -17.59
CA GLN A 31 -9.22 4.79 -19.04
C GLN A 31 -10.45 5.37 -19.77
N THR A 32 -11.61 5.42 -19.13
CA THR A 32 -12.85 5.94 -19.74
C THR A 32 -12.93 7.48 -19.65
N THR A 33 -12.41 8.08 -18.58
CA THR A 33 -12.52 9.53 -18.33
C THR A 33 -11.40 10.31 -19.00
N GLY A 34 -10.27 9.68 -19.34
CA GLY A 34 -9.11 10.38 -19.90
C GLY A 34 -8.50 11.36 -18.89
N ASN A 35 -7.77 12.38 -19.36
CA ASN A 35 -6.87 13.22 -18.54
C ASN A 35 -7.48 13.89 -17.29
N ASP A 36 -8.81 14.07 -17.21
CA ASP A 36 -9.50 14.71 -16.08
C ASP A 36 -10.05 13.71 -15.04
N PHE A 37 -9.58 12.45 -15.05
CA PHE A 37 -10.06 11.41 -14.13
C PHE A 37 -9.94 11.77 -12.64
N TRP A 38 -9.06 12.71 -12.28
CA TRP A 38 -8.84 13.19 -10.92
C TRP A 38 -10.04 13.90 -10.30
N ASP A 39 -10.87 14.53 -11.12
CA ASP A 39 -12.09 15.23 -10.69
C ASP A 39 -13.32 14.30 -10.72
N ASN A 40 -13.14 13.05 -11.18
CA ASN A 40 -14.19 12.04 -11.14
C ASN A 40 -14.42 11.56 -9.68
N PRO A 41 -15.63 11.73 -9.12
CA PRO A 41 -15.91 11.38 -7.74
C PRO A 41 -15.77 9.87 -7.45
N ILE A 42 -16.04 9.02 -8.45
CA ILE A 42 -15.92 7.56 -8.32
C ILE A 42 -14.44 7.17 -8.23
N TRP A 43 -13.61 7.73 -9.11
CA TRP A 43 -12.17 7.51 -9.10
C TRP A 43 -11.57 7.98 -7.76
N SER A 44 -11.88 9.21 -7.36
CA SER A 44 -11.39 9.80 -6.11
C SER A 44 -11.79 8.97 -4.89
N PHE A 45 -13.04 8.52 -4.84
CA PHE A 45 -13.55 7.64 -3.79
C PHE A 45 -12.79 6.32 -3.72
N ILE A 46 -12.65 5.59 -4.83
CA ILE A 46 -11.93 4.31 -4.87
C ILE A 46 -10.48 4.50 -4.39
N TYR A 47 -9.84 5.59 -4.80
CA TYR A 47 -8.45 5.91 -4.48
C TYR A 47 -8.20 6.32 -3.02
N THR A 48 -9.25 6.56 -2.22
CA THR A 48 -9.11 6.79 -0.76
C THR A 48 -8.74 5.54 0.03
N TYR A 49 -9.25 4.36 -0.36
CA TYR A 49 -9.22 3.17 0.49
C TYR A 49 -8.52 1.98 -0.16
N HIS A 50 -8.53 1.82 -1.48
CA HIS A 50 -8.14 0.53 -2.08
C HIS A 50 -6.66 0.17 -1.80
N MET A 51 -5.71 1.10 -1.95
CA MET A 51 -4.29 0.85 -1.66
C MET A 51 -4.01 0.64 -0.14
N PRO A 52 -4.50 1.51 0.77
CA PRO A 52 -4.44 1.25 2.20
C PRO A 52 -5.01 -0.12 2.59
N LEU A 53 -6.14 -0.50 2.01
CA LEU A 53 -6.81 -1.77 2.27
C LEU A 53 -5.94 -2.97 1.84
N PHE A 54 -5.35 -2.91 0.64
CA PHE A 54 -4.40 -3.93 0.21
C PHE A 54 -3.20 -4.01 1.13
N MET A 55 -2.65 -2.87 1.54
CA MET A 55 -1.48 -2.85 2.41
C MET A 55 -1.79 -3.38 3.81
N LEU A 56 -2.97 -3.06 4.36
CA LEU A 56 -3.48 -3.60 5.61
C LEU A 56 -3.62 -5.12 5.51
N LEU A 57 -4.21 -5.63 4.42
CA LEU A 57 -4.28 -7.08 4.15
C LEU A 57 -2.88 -7.72 4.08
N CYS A 58 -1.93 -7.08 3.42
CA CYS A 58 -0.54 -7.54 3.36
C CYS A 58 0.11 -7.59 4.75
N GLY A 59 -0.12 -6.58 5.58
CA GLY A 59 0.29 -6.51 6.99
C GLY A 59 -0.38 -7.58 7.85
N TYR A 60 -1.66 -7.85 7.62
CA TYR A 60 -2.39 -8.90 8.35
C TYR A 60 -1.80 -10.29 8.11
N PHE A 61 -1.28 -10.57 6.92
CA PHE A 61 -0.61 -11.85 6.64
C PHE A 61 0.89 -11.85 7.05
N PHE A 62 1.43 -10.72 7.48
CA PHE A 62 2.84 -10.56 7.80
C PHE A 62 3.28 -11.45 8.97
N GLY A 63 2.49 -11.57 10.04
CA GLY A 63 2.88 -12.36 11.21
C GLY A 63 3.10 -13.84 10.89
N SER A 64 2.39 -14.39 9.90
CA SER A 64 2.67 -15.76 9.45
C SER A 64 4.00 -15.91 8.71
N SER A 65 4.53 -14.81 8.16
CA SER A 65 5.83 -14.78 7.48
C SER A 65 7.00 -14.63 8.45
N LEU A 66 6.77 -14.16 9.68
CA LEU A 66 7.80 -14.04 10.72
C LEU A 66 8.37 -15.39 11.18
N ASN A 67 7.60 -16.47 11.01
CA ASN A 67 8.06 -17.84 11.31
C ASN A 67 9.08 -18.38 10.30
N LEU A 68 9.30 -17.69 9.19
CA LEU A 68 10.28 -18.06 8.16
C LEU A 68 11.65 -17.46 8.50
N SER A 69 12.72 -18.13 8.05
CA SER A 69 14.04 -17.49 8.05
C SER A 69 14.05 -16.29 7.10
N PHE A 70 14.97 -15.35 7.31
CA PHE A 70 15.08 -14.15 6.49
C PHE A 70 15.24 -14.49 5.00
N GLY A 71 16.12 -15.45 4.67
CA GLY A 71 16.33 -15.89 3.28
C GLY A 71 15.09 -16.53 2.66
N GLU A 72 14.35 -17.33 3.42
CA GLU A 72 13.09 -17.92 2.94
C GLU A 72 11.99 -16.89 2.72
N LEU A 73 11.88 -15.90 3.62
CA LEU A 73 10.94 -14.79 3.46
C LEU A 73 11.27 -14.00 2.20
N VAL A 74 12.53 -13.59 2.04
CA VAL A 74 13.00 -12.85 0.86
C VAL A 74 12.69 -13.64 -0.40
N LYS A 75 13.10 -14.91 -0.48
CA LYS A 75 12.85 -15.77 -1.64
C LYS A 75 11.36 -15.89 -1.95
N LYS A 76 10.55 -16.18 -0.94
CA LYS A 76 9.11 -16.36 -1.12
C LYS A 76 8.42 -15.09 -1.58
N LYS A 77 8.73 -13.93 -0.97
CA LYS A 77 8.13 -12.65 -1.33
C LYS A 77 8.65 -12.13 -2.67
N PHE A 78 9.90 -12.39 -2.99
CA PHE A 78 10.48 -12.08 -4.29
C PHE A 78 9.74 -12.83 -5.42
N VAL A 79 9.55 -14.14 -5.26
CA VAL A 79 8.79 -14.96 -6.23
C VAL A 79 7.32 -14.54 -6.30
N GLN A 80 6.72 -14.14 -5.18
CA GLN A 80 5.30 -13.76 -5.14
C GLN A 80 5.01 -12.35 -5.65
N LEU A 81 5.96 -11.41 -5.56
CA LEU A 81 5.71 -9.99 -5.81
C LEU A 81 6.58 -9.44 -6.94
N VAL A 82 7.89 -9.70 -6.90
CA VAL A 82 8.84 -9.13 -7.86
C VAL A 82 8.77 -9.85 -9.19
N ILE A 83 8.69 -11.19 -9.19
CA ILE A 83 8.58 -11.96 -10.43
C ILE A 83 7.32 -11.59 -11.23
N PRO A 84 6.10 -11.55 -10.65
CA PRO A 84 4.91 -11.12 -11.37
C PRO A 84 5.01 -9.70 -11.91
N SER A 85 5.61 -8.77 -11.16
CA SER A 85 5.84 -7.40 -11.61
C SER A 85 6.80 -7.35 -12.80
N LEU A 86 7.88 -8.14 -12.77
CA LEU A 86 8.85 -8.21 -13.86
C LEU A 86 8.27 -8.89 -15.10
N SER A 87 7.51 -9.98 -14.92
CA SER A 87 6.86 -10.67 -16.04
C SER A 87 5.82 -9.78 -16.72
N ALA A 88 5.01 -9.04 -15.95
CA ALA A 88 4.05 -8.10 -16.52
C ALA A 88 4.73 -7.01 -17.34
N PHE A 89 5.81 -6.43 -16.80
CA PHE A 89 6.60 -5.43 -17.52
C PHE A 89 7.23 -6.00 -18.81
N ALA A 90 7.82 -7.19 -18.75
CA ALA A 90 8.44 -7.84 -19.91
C ALA A 90 7.42 -8.20 -21.00
N ILE A 91 6.25 -8.71 -20.63
CA ILE A 91 5.16 -9.02 -21.57
C ILE A 91 4.71 -7.74 -22.27
N MET A 92 4.48 -6.67 -21.53
CA MET A 92 4.07 -5.40 -22.10
C MET A 92 5.15 -4.77 -22.99
N TYR A 93 6.43 -4.84 -22.57
CA TYR A 93 7.55 -4.42 -23.41
C TYR A 93 7.60 -5.17 -24.73
N ALA A 94 7.46 -6.51 -24.69
CA ALA A 94 7.41 -7.33 -25.89
C ALA A 94 6.21 -6.96 -26.77
N PHE A 95 5.03 -6.74 -26.18
CA PHE A 95 3.84 -6.33 -26.92
C PHE A 95 4.04 -5.01 -27.67
N VAL A 96 4.60 -3.98 -27.01
CA VAL A 96 4.84 -2.69 -27.66
C VAL A 96 5.92 -2.80 -28.74
N MET A 97 6.99 -3.57 -28.50
CA MET A 97 8.02 -3.80 -29.51
C MET A 97 7.50 -4.53 -30.75
N LEU A 98 6.52 -5.43 -30.60
CA LEU A 98 5.92 -6.18 -31.69
C LEU A 98 4.85 -5.39 -32.46
N THR A 99 4.05 -4.58 -31.76
CA THR A 99 2.89 -3.89 -32.35
C THR A 99 3.15 -2.43 -32.71
N GLY A 100 4.21 -1.82 -32.15
CA GLY A 100 4.48 -0.38 -32.24
C GLY A 100 3.47 0.49 -31.49
N TYR A 101 2.49 -0.11 -30.80
CA TYR A 101 1.43 0.60 -30.08
C TYR A 101 1.65 0.49 -28.58
N ASN A 102 1.78 1.63 -27.90
CA ASN A 102 1.80 1.69 -26.44
C ASN A 102 0.39 1.94 -25.91
N PRO A 103 -0.28 0.93 -25.32
CA PRO A 103 -1.63 1.10 -24.77
C PRO A 103 -1.64 1.98 -23.51
N CYS A 104 -0.50 2.15 -22.83
CA CYS A 104 -0.41 2.85 -21.54
C CYS A 104 0.81 3.79 -21.50
N PRO A 105 0.89 4.82 -22.37
CA PRO A 105 2.08 5.65 -22.51
C PRO A 105 2.47 6.42 -21.24
N GLU A 106 1.49 6.78 -20.40
CA GLU A 106 1.71 7.49 -19.14
C GLU A 106 2.28 6.59 -18.03
N LEU A 107 2.05 5.27 -18.10
CA LEU A 107 2.42 4.30 -17.06
C LEU A 107 3.66 3.47 -17.45
N MET A 108 4.04 3.46 -18.73
CA MET A 108 5.16 2.68 -19.25
C MET A 108 6.10 3.53 -20.08
N ASP A 109 7.05 4.15 -19.38
CA ASP A 109 8.37 4.43 -19.94
C ASP A 109 9.18 3.12 -19.94
N PHE A 110 9.87 2.82 -21.04
CA PHE A 110 10.67 1.59 -21.19
C PHE A 110 12.10 1.73 -20.66
N SER A 111 12.35 2.76 -19.86
CA SER A 111 13.58 2.91 -19.08
C SER A 111 13.56 2.07 -17.79
N TRP A 112 14.73 1.90 -17.16
CA TRP A 112 14.83 1.35 -15.81
C TRP A 112 13.99 2.14 -14.80
N PHE A 113 13.89 3.45 -14.98
CA PHE A 113 13.08 4.33 -14.13
C PHE A 113 11.58 4.02 -14.31
N GLY A 114 11.15 3.82 -15.55
CA GLY A 114 9.79 3.38 -15.87
C GLY A 114 9.43 2.02 -15.28
N PHE A 115 10.36 1.06 -15.20
CA PHE A 115 10.13 -0.21 -14.48
C PHE A 115 9.88 -0.01 -12.98
N PHE A 116 10.61 0.91 -12.33
CA PHE A 116 10.42 1.20 -10.91
C PHE A 116 9.07 1.89 -10.65
N ASN A 117 8.59 2.72 -11.57
CA ASN A 117 7.28 3.37 -11.50
C ASN A 117 6.13 2.40 -11.85
N ALA A 118 6.31 1.56 -12.87
CA ALA A 118 5.32 0.58 -13.26
C ALA A 118 5.10 -0.45 -12.15
N VAL A 119 3.84 -0.73 -11.80
CA VAL A 119 3.50 -1.76 -10.81
C VAL A 119 4.25 -1.52 -9.46
N TRP A 120 4.44 -0.25 -9.10
CA TRP A 120 5.22 0.17 -7.93
C TRP A 120 4.70 -0.46 -6.62
N PHE A 121 3.39 -0.71 -6.52
CA PHE A 121 2.74 -1.23 -5.32
C PHE A 121 3.33 -2.58 -4.89
N LEU A 122 3.54 -3.52 -5.81
CA LEU A 122 4.07 -4.86 -5.48
C LEU A 122 5.49 -4.76 -4.92
N LYS A 123 6.30 -3.86 -5.48
CA LYS A 123 7.67 -3.57 -5.02
C LYS A 123 7.64 -2.93 -3.65
N CYS A 124 6.75 -1.95 -3.44
CA CYS A 124 6.54 -1.29 -2.15
C CYS A 124 6.16 -2.30 -1.05
N VAL A 125 5.22 -3.22 -1.32
CA VAL A 125 4.85 -4.29 -0.40
C VAL A 125 6.05 -5.18 -0.08
N PHE A 126 6.84 -5.57 -1.09
CA PHE A 126 8.05 -6.36 -0.87
C PHE A 126 9.01 -5.66 0.11
N PHE A 127 9.29 -4.38 -0.07
CA PHE A 127 10.13 -3.62 0.85
C PHE A 127 9.51 -3.48 2.25
N CYS A 128 8.20 -3.25 2.37
CA CYS A 128 7.53 -3.19 3.68
C CYS A 128 7.66 -4.51 4.46
N TYR A 129 7.61 -5.67 3.78
CA TYR A 129 7.89 -6.96 4.39
C TYR A 129 9.32 -7.07 4.93
N LEU A 130 10.31 -6.57 4.18
CA LEU A 130 11.71 -6.58 4.61
C LEU A 130 11.96 -5.64 5.78
N ILE A 131 11.47 -4.40 5.67
CA ILE A 131 11.59 -3.36 6.69
C ILE A 131 10.94 -3.84 8.00
N GLY A 132 9.70 -4.32 7.92
CA GLY A 132 8.98 -4.84 9.09
C GLY A 132 9.70 -6.02 9.74
N TYR A 133 10.26 -6.94 8.95
CA TYR A 133 10.98 -8.10 9.47
C TYR A 133 12.27 -7.69 10.18
N ILE A 134 13.08 -6.84 9.55
CA ILE A 134 14.33 -6.33 10.11
C ILE A 134 14.05 -5.52 11.38
N ALA A 135 13.05 -4.65 11.36
CA ALA A 135 12.68 -3.81 12.50
C ALA A 135 12.27 -4.65 13.72
N LEU A 136 11.42 -5.68 13.55
CA LEU A 136 11.03 -6.57 14.65
C LEU A 136 12.21 -7.39 15.18
N LYS A 137 13.08 -7.87 14.29
CA LYS A 137 14.23 -8.68 14.70
C LYS A 137 15.29 -7.86 15.43
N SER A 138 15.47 -6.59 15.03
CA SER A 138 16.42 -5.67 15.62
C SER A 138 15.93 -5.11 16.96
N LEU A 139 14.71 -4.56 17.00
CA LEU A 139 14.21 -3.83 18.17
C LEU A 139 13.47 -4.72 19.18
N ARG A 140 13.08 -5.94 18.78
CA ARG A 140 12.37 -6.96 19.60
C ARG A 140 11.05 -6.52 20.25
N SER A 141 10.63 -5.27 20.04
CA SER A 141 9.38 -4.68 20.50
C SER A 141 8.56 -4.22 19.30
N PHE A 142 7.28 -4.57 19.26
CA PHE A 142 6.35 -4.16 18.20
C PHE A 142 6.24 -2.64 18.09
N TRP A 143 6.00 -1.95 19.20
CA TRP A 143 5.81 -0.49 19.21
C TRP A 143 7.08 0.25 18.80
N ALA A 144 8.24 -0.22 19.27
CA ALA A 144 9.52 0.33 18.85
C ALA A 144 9.77 0.08 17.35
N ALA A 145 9.52 -1.14 16.86
CA ALA A 145 9.68 -1.49 15.46
C ALA A 145 8.78 -0.65 14.54
N ALA A 146 7.51 -0.48 14.90
CA ALA A 146 6.57 0.34 14.16
C ALA A 146 7.00 1.81 14.16
N LEU A 147 7.24 2.39 15.33
CA LEU A 147 7.59 3.81 15.44
C LEU A 147 8.91 4.15 14.76
N VAL A 148 9.97 3.39 15.04
CA VAL A 148 11.30 3.66 14.48
C VAL A 148 11.29 3.49 12.97
N SER A 149 10.64 2.45 12.44
CA SER A 149 10.58 2.27 10.98
C SER A 149 9.75 3.34 10.29
N ILE A 150 8.61 3.75 10.85
CA ILE A 150 7.80 4.84 10.28
C ILE A 150 8.61 6.15 10.28
N VAL A 151 9.19 6.53 11.43
CA VAL A 151 9.96 7.77 11.55
C VAL A 151 11.17 7.76 10.62
N LEU A 152 11.93 6.66 10.61
CA LEU A 152 13.11 6.52 9.77
C LEU A 152 12.78 6.71 8.28
N PHE A 153 11.74 6.03 7.78
CA PHE A 153 11.39 6.11 6.36
C PHE A 153 10.71 7.43 5.99
N THR A 154 9.96 8.07 6.89
CA THR A 154 9.45 9.44 6.66
C THR A 154 10.54 10.50 6.54
N ILE A 155 11.72 10.25 7.13
CA ILE A 155 12.86 11.18 7.14
C ILE A 155 13.80 10.91 5.96
N LEU A 156 13.97 9.64 5.55
CA LEU A 156 14.92 9.25 4.51
C LEU A 156 14.43 9.63 3.09
N PRO A 157 15.20 10.41 2.29
CA PRO A 157 14.83 10.81 0.94
C PRO A 157 15.31 9.79 -0.11
N ILE A 158 15.12 8.49 0.12
CA ILE A 158 15.74 7.45 -0.72
C ILE A 158 14.79 7.01 -1.85
N GLY A 159 14.81 7.72 -2.98
CA GLY A 159 14.30 7.26 -4.30
C GLY A 159 12.91 6.61 -4.33
N ASN A 160 11.87 7.34 -4.76
CA ASN A 160 10.49 6.81 -4.91
C ASN A 160 9.92 6.09 -3.67
N VAL A 161 10.51 6.32 -2.48
CA VAL A 161 10.02 5.90 -1.15
C VAL A 161 8.78 6.65 -0.70
N ASP A 162 8.30 7.65 -1.44
CA ASP A 162 7.08 8.42 -1.09
C ASP A 162 5.88 7.49 -0.85
N ASN A 163 5.84 6.40 -1.61
CA ASN A 163 4.86 5.34 -1.47
C ASN A 163 5.05 4.48 -0.21
N ILE A 164 6.30 4.18 0.18
CA ILE A 164 6.60 3.39 1.39
C ILE A 164 6.19 4.15 2.65
N ASN A 165 6.38 5.48 2.67
CA ASN A 165 6.06 6.32 3.83
C ASN A 165 4.57 6.31 4.16
N PHE A 166 3.72 6.32 3.13
CA PHE A 166 2.29 6.20 3.32
C PHE A 166 1.86 4.79 3.72
N MET A 167 2.48 3.79 3.08
CA MET A 167 1.98 2.43 3.13
C MET A 167 2.49 1.65 4.35
N LEU A 168 3.68 1.97 4.86
CA LEU A 168 4.27 1.29 6.02
C LEU A 168 3.42 1.41 7.30
N PRO A 169 2.83 2.57 7.65
CA PRO A 169 1.86 2.66 8.74
C PRO A 169 0.66 1.73 8.55
N MET A 170 0.08 1.67 7.34
CA MET A 170 -1.06 0.79 7.04
C MET A 170 -0.67 -0.69 7.12
N PHE A 171 0.57 -1.03 6.73
CA PHE A 171 1.12 -2.36 6.92
C PHE A 171 1.24 -2.74 8.40
N TRP A 172 1.74 -1.84 9.24
CA TRP A 172 1.83 -2.06 10.68
C TRP A 172 0.45 -2.18 11.34
N LEU A 173 -0.52 -1.36 10.91
CA LEU A 173 -1.92 -1.48 11.35
C LEU A 173 -2.47 -2.87 11.00
N GLY A 174 -2.22 -3.36 9.79
CA GLY A 174 -2.59 -4.74 9.41
C GLY A 174 -1.99 -5.80 10.33
N TYR A 175 -0.69 -5.68 10.65
CA TYR A 175 -0.02 -6.61 11.57
C TYR A 175 -0.57 -6.50 13.01
N PHE A 176 -0.87 -5.29 13.48
CA PHE A 176 -1.55 -5.07 14.74
C PHE A 176 -2.93 -5.75 14.76
N CYS A 177 -3.69 -5.65 13.67
CA CYS A 177 -4.99 -6.31 13.56
C CYS A 177 -4.89 -7.84 13.64
N GLN A 178 -3.82 -8.41 13.09
CA GLN A 178 -3.56 -9.84 13.23
C GLN A 178 -3.22 -10.23 14.67
N LYS A 179 -2.44 -9.39 15.37
CA LYS A 179 -1.98 -9.66 16.74
C LYS A 179 -3.12 -9.54 17.76
N GLU A 180 -3.96 -8.52 17.63
CA GLU A 180 -5.08 -8.23 18.54
C GLU A 180 -6.42 -8.74 18.00
N GLN A 181 -6.38 -9.85 17.25
CA GLN A 181 -7.56 -10.38 16.55
C GLN A 181 -8.74 -10.64 17.50
N GLU A 182 -8.49 -11.15 18.71
CA GLU A 182 -9.54 -11.42 19.70
C GLU A 182 -10.25 -10.14 20.19
N VAL A 183 -9.49 -9.05 20.36
CA VAL A 183 -10.03 -7.74 20.76
C VAL A 183 -10.84 -7.14 19.63
N ILE A 184 -10.33 -7.25 18.40
CA ILE A 184 -11.03 -6.77 17.21
C ILE A 184 -12.33 -7.53 16.98
N ASP A 185 -12.32 -8.86 17.10
CA ASP A 185 -13.53 -9.67 16.95
C ASP A 185 -14.56 -9.33 18.04
N ARG A 186 -14.11 -9.05 19.27
CA ARG A 186 -14.97 -8.59 20.37
C ARG A 186 -15.63 -7.23 20.10
N TYR A 187 -14.90 -6.27 19.52
CA TYR A 187 -15.38 -4.90 19.31
C TYR A 187 -15.71 -4.57 17.85
N ARG A 188 -15.76 -5.58 16.96
CA ARG A 188 -15.89 -5.43 15.51
C ARG A 188 -16.98 -4.46 15.09
N ARG A 189 -18.17 -4.56 15.69
CA ARG A 189 -19.31 -3.69 15.36
C ARG A 189 -19.04 -2.22 15.71
N ARG A 190 -18.42 -1.97 16.86
CA ARG A 190 -18.07 -0.59 17.29
C ARG A 190 -16.96 -0.01 16.43
N LEU A 191 -15.94 -0.81 16.12
CA LEU A 191 -14.84 -0.40 15.24
C LEU A 191 -15.35 -0.08 13.81
N LEU A 192 -16.22 -0.93 13.26
CA LEU A 192 -16.83 -0.68 11.95
C LEU A 192 -17.71 0.58 11.93
N ILE A 193 -18.50 0.81 12.97
CA ILE A 193 -19.33 2.02 13.07
C ILE A 193 -18.42 3.24 13.21
N ALA A 194 -17.39 3.17 14.05
CA ALA A 194 -16.45 4.27 14.25
C ALA A 194 -15.69 4.61 12.96
N SER A 195 -15.20 3.61 12.22
CA SER A 195 -14.51 3.84 10.94
C SER A 195 -15.45 4.36 9.87
N LEU A 196 -16.70 3.85 9.79
CA LEU A 196 -17.71 4.38 8.86
C LEU A 196 -18.08 5.83 9.15
N VAL A 197 -18.26 6.20 10.42
CA VAL A 197 -18.56 7.58 10.82
C VAL A 197 -17.37 8.50 10.55
N ALA A 198 -16.16 8.08 10.88
CA ALA A 198 -14.95 8.84 10.59
C ALA A 198 -14.77 9.05 9.07
N PHE A 199 -14.94 7.98 8.29
CA PHE A 199 -14.86 8.04 6.84
C PHE A 199 -15.93 8.96 6.25
N ALA A 200 -17.19 8.86 6.68
CA ALA A 200 -18.28 9.73 6.22
C ALA A 200 -18.07 11.20 6.60
N ALA A 201 -17.47 11.48 7.76
CA ALA A 201 -17.18 12.84 8.20
C ALA A 201 -16.00 13.47 7.45
N LEU A 202 -15.00 12.68 7.08
CA LEU A 202 -13.79 13.15 6.39
C LEU A 202 -13.98 13.19 4.86
N LEU A 203 -14.85 12.34 4.29
CA LEU A 203 -15.05 12.26 2.84
C LEU A 203 -15.40 13.59 2.15
N PRO A 204 -16.25 14.50 2.71
CA PRO A 204 -16.56 15.78 2.08
C PRO A 204 -15.35 16.72 1.94
N PHE A 205 -14.30 16.52 2.75
CA PHE A 205 -13.07 17.30 2.71
C PHE A 205 -11.99 16.64 1.85
N TRP A 206 -12.29 15.49 1.22
CA TRP A 206 -11.38 14.78 0.33
C TRP A 206 -11.47 15.30 -1.11
N SER A 207 -10.31 15.50 -1.74
CA SER A 207 -10.16 15.79 -3.16
C SER A 207 -9.20 14.79 -3.77
N GLY A 208 -9.42 14.36 -5.02
CA GLY A 208 -8.52 13.45 -5.74
C GLY A 208 -7.08 14.00 -5.87
N ARG A 209 -6.94 15.33 -5.77
CA ARG A 209 -5.65 16.04 -5.77
C ARG A 209 -4.85 15.86 -4.48
N LEU A 210 -5.50 15.39 -3.41
CA LEU A 210 -4.86 15.02 -2.15
C LEU A 210 -4.44 13.54 -2.13
N THR A 211 -4.31 12.86 -3.27
CA THR A 211 -3.77 11.50 -3.30
C THR A 211 -2.24 11.48 -3.24
N VAL A 212 -1.67 10.33 -2.81
CA VAL A 212 -0.21 10.10 -2.78
C VAL A 212 0.43 10.24 -4.17
N TYR A 213 -0.36 10.07 -5.23
CA TYR A 213 0.06 10.22 -6.62
C TYR A 213 0.33 11.67 -7.03
N MET A 214 -0.25 12.65 -6.34
CA MET A 214 -0.16 14.08 -6.68
C MET A 214 0.71 14.88 -5.71
N VAL A 215 0.71 14.53 -4.43
CA VAL A 215 1.58 15.18 -3.42
C VAL A 215 2.39 14.11 -2.70
N PRO A 216 3.70 13.99 -2.99
CA PRO A 216 4.58 13.04 -2.33
C PRO A 216 4.70 13.35 -0.85
N ILE A 217 4.88 12.33 -0.02
CA ILE A 217 5.05 12.46 1.43
C ILE A 217 6.52 12.77 1.69
N GLN A 218 6.91 14.00 1.40
CA GLN A 218 8.19 14.58 1.80
C GLN A 218 7.93 15.64 2.87
N VAL A 219 8.25 15.27 4.11
CA VAL A 219 8.11 16.16 5.28
C VAL A 219 9.37 17.00 5.47
N VAL A 220 10.53 16.50 5.01
CA VAL A 220 11.81 17.20 5.11
C VAL A 220 12.37 17.40 3.70
N ASP A 221 12.52 18.65 3.31
CA ASP A 221 13.29 19.00 2.12
C ASP A 221 14.77 19.00 2.48
N TRP A 222 15.50 17.98 2.01
CA TRP A 222 16.94 17.84 2.28
C TRP A 222 17.80 18.82 1.50
N THR A 223 17.25 19.49 0.48
CA THR A 223 17.98 20.53 -0.26
C THR A 223 18.01 21.85 0.50
N ASN A 224 16.92 22.18 1.20
CA ASN A 224 16.77 23.44 1.94
C ASN A 224 16.81 23.27 3.47
N GLY A 225 16.79 22.04 3.99
CA GLY A 225 16.76 21.73 5.42
C GLY A 225 15.45 22.12 6.12
N THR A 226 14.39 22.40 5.36
CA THR A 226 13.10 22.89 5.87
C THR A 226 12.10 21.75 6.06
N VAL A 227 11.27 21.87 7.11
CA VAL A 227 10.17 20.94 7.37
C VAL A 227 8.88 21.50 6.78
N ASP A 228 8.24 20.76 5.89
CA ASP A 228 6.93 21.10 5.33
C ASP A 228 5.80 20.59 6.24
N TRP A 229 5.37 21.48 7.13
CA TRP A 229 4.25 21.23 8.05
C TRP A 229 2.91 21.05 7.35
N THR A 230 2.73 21.63 6.17
CA THR A 230 1.48 21.52 5.39
C THR A 230 1.35 20.11 4.83
N ASN A 231 2.44 19.57 4.27
CA ASN A 231 2.49 18.20 3.78
C ASN A 231 2.32 17.17 4.90
N LEU A 232 2.89 17.43 6.09
CA LEU A 232 2.66 16.59 7.27
C LEU A 232 1.18 16.56 7.67
N ASN A 233 0.49 17.71 7.69
CA ASN A 233 -0.92 17.77 8.06
C ASN A 233 -1.81 17.03 7.04
N ILE A 234 -1.53 17.21 5.75
CA ILE A 234 -2.18 16.47 4.66
C ILE A 234 -1.96 14.97 4.82
N THR A 235 -0.75 14.55 5.19
CA THR A 235 -0.40 13.15 5.41
C THR A 235 -1.17 12.53 6.58
N VAL A 236 -1.25 13.23 7.72
CA VAL A 236 -2.04 12.78 8.87
C VAL A 236 -3.53 12.69 8.52
N TYR A 237 -4.04 13.67 7.78
CA TYR A 237 -5.42 13.67 7.30
C TYR A 237 -5.72 12.46 6.39
N ARG A 238 -4.84 12.16 5.43
CA ARG A 238 -4.93 10.96 4.58
C ARG A 238 -4.97 9.68 5.40
N MET A 239 -4.05 9.53 6.35
CA MET A 239 -3.98 8.33 7.18
C MET A 239 -5.26 8.12 8.01
N ARG A 240 -5.90 9.20 8.48
CA ARG A 240 -7.17 9.11 9.22
C ARG A 240 -8.36 8.75 8.34
N LEU A 241 -8.38 9.22 7.10
CA LEU A 241 -9.43 8.86 6.14
C LEU A 241 -9.30 7.38 5.71
N SER A 242 -8.07 6.89 5.59
CA SER A 242 -7.78 5.56 5.08
C SER A 242 -7.77 4.43 6.12
N ALA A 243 -7.82 4.74 7.43
CA ALA A 243 -7.74 3.80 8.55
C ALA A 243 -9.11 3.47 9.13
#